data_AF-A0A382K9T1-F1
#
_entry.id   AF-A0A382K9T1-F1
#
_cell.length_a   1.000
_cell.length_b   1.000
_cell.length_c   1.000
_cell.angle_alpha   90.00
_cell.angle_beta   90.00
_cell.angle_gamma   90.00
#
_symmetry.space_group_name_H-M   'P 1'
#
loop_
_entity.id
_entity.type
_entity.pdbx_description
1 polymer ?
#
loop_
_entity_poly.entity_id
_entity_poly.type
_entity_poly.pdbx_seq_one_letter_code
_entity_poly.pdbx_strand_id
1 'polypeptide(L)' 'MSLVSGIIANKGLGGTYFFHGEDEFRKQESVQELINAHLDQDTREFNLDVIRASDVDLEHLARTISTPPMLSEWRVVLV' A
#
# COMPACT_ATOMS: atom_id res chain seq x y z
N MET A 1 16.16 12.54 -1.84
CA MET A 1 15.68 11.22 -2.33
C MET A 1 14.89 10.60 -1.19
N SER A 2 13.63 10.24 -1.42
CA SER A 2 12.78 9.67 -0.36
C SER A 2 13.22 8.25 0.00
N LEU A 3 12.98 7.83 1.24
CA LEU A 3 13.23 6.46 1.70
C LEU A 3 12.50 5.44 0.80
N VAL A 4 11.25 5.72 0.42
CA VAL A 4 10.43 4.83 -0.41
C VAL A 4 11.04 4.68 -1.80
N SER A 5 11.33 5.79 -2.49
CA SER A 5 12.02 5.76 -3.78
C SER A 5 13.34 4.96 -3.74
N GLY A 6 14.11 5.08 -2.65
CA GLY A 6 15.35 4.32 -2.47
C GLY A 6 15.11 2.82 -2.27
N ILE A 7 14.05 2.43 -1.56
CA ILE A 7 13.69 1.02 -1.39
C ILE A 7 13.24 0.42 -2.73
N ILE A 8 12.36 1.10 -3.46
CA ILE A 8 11.85 0.64 -4.76
C ILE A 8 12.99 0.52 -5.77
N ALA A 9 13.90 1.50 -5.82
CA ALA A 9 15.05 1.45 -6.72
C ALA A 9 15.98 0.24 -6.44
N ASN A 10 16.09 -0.19 -5.17
CA ASN A 10 16.96 -1.30 -4.78
C ASN A 10 16.27 -2.67 -4.82
N LYS A 11 14.97 -2.73 -4.53
CA LYS A 11 14.23 -4.00 -4.36
C LYS A 11 13.14 -4.25 -5.42
N GLY A 12 12.79 -3.26 -6.22
CA GLY A 12 11.65 -3.29 -7.12
C GLY A 12 10.33 -2.95 -6.43
N LEU A 13 9.24 -3.02 -7.19
CA LEU A 13 7.87 -2.89 -6.68
C LEU A 13 7.42 -4.14 -5.91
N GLY A 14 6.37 -3.98 -5.12
CA GLY A 14 5.77 -5.01 -4.29
C GLY A 14 6.36 -5.10 -2.88
N GLY A 15 5.82 -6.05 -2.10
CA GLY A 15 6.26 -6.36 -0.75
C GLY A 15 5.30 -5.90 0.35
N THR A 16 5.71 -6.15 1.60
CA THR A 16 4.96 -5.78 2.80
C THR A 16 5.77 -4.79 3.61
N TYR A 17 5.12 -3.70 4.02
CA TYR A 17 5.75 -2.58 4.71
C TYR A 17 5.07 -2.37 6.05
N PHE A 18 5.88 -2.19 7.10
CA PHE A 18 5.39 -1.85 8.44
C PHE A 18 5.93 -0.49 8.85
N PHE A 19 5.05 0.49 8.94
CA PHE A 19 5.40 1.85 9.34
C PHE A 19 5.28 2.00 10.86
N HIS A 20 6.37 2.43 11.50
CA HIS A 20 6.40 2.67 12.94
C HIS A 20 7.17 3.95 13.28
N GLY A 21 6.95 4.49 14.48
CA GLY A 21 7.54 5.75 14.93
C GLY A 21 6.50 6.84 15.17
N GLU A 22 6.96 7.94 15.77
CA GLU A 22 6.12 9.04 16.27
C GLU A 22 5.79 10.10 15.21
N ASP A 23 6.52 10.12 14.09
CA ASP A 23 6.32 11.10 13.01
C ASP A 23 5.19 10.67 12.07
N GLU A 24 3.96 11.06 12.42
CA GLU A 24 2.77 10.74 11.63
C GLU A 24 2.79 11.34 10.22
N PHE A 25 3.33 12.56 10.08
CA PHE A 25 3.39 13.23 8.78
C PHE A 25 4.27 12.44 7.80
N ARG A 26 5.45 12.02 8.25
CA ARG A 26 6.35 11.21 7.41
C ARG A 26 5.79 9.83 7.10
N LYS A 27 5.04 9.22 8.01
CA LYS A 27 4.34 7.95 7.74
C LYS A 27 3.30 8.14 6.64
N GLN A 28 2.46 9.18 6.74
CA GLN A 28 1.45 9.48 5.72
C GLN A 28 2.08 9.78 4.35
N GLU A 29 3.15 10.59 4.31
CA GLU A 29 3.87 10.89 3.07
C GLU A 29 4.43 9.61 2.43
N SER A 30 5.05 8.74 3.23
CA SER A 30 5.63 7.48 2.74
C SER A 30 4.56 6.50 2.23
N VAL A 31 3.41 6.42 2.91
CA VAL A 31 2.26 5.62 2.45
C VAL A 31 1.74 6.15 1.12
N GLN A 32 1.60 7.47 0.98
CA GLN A 32 1.14 8.07 -0.26
C GLN A 32 2.11 7.84 -1.42
N GLU A 33 3.41 7.90 -1.16
CA GLU A 33 4.45 7.59 -2.15
C GLU A 33 4.38 6.12 -2.61
N LEU A 34 4.20 5.17 -1.69
CA LEU A 34 4.01 3.75 -2.04
C LEU A 34 2.75 3.56 -2.90
N ILE A 35 1.62 4.16 -2.51
CA ILE A 35 0.37 4.07 -3.28
C ILE A 35 0.58 4.62 -4.70
N ASN A 36 1.21 5.79 -4.82
CA ASN A 36 1.46 6.43 -6.11
C ASN A 36 2.45 5.65 -6.99
N ALA A 37 3.39 4.90 -6.38
CA ALA A 37 4.34 4.09 -7.12
C ALA A 37 3.74 2.79 -7.67
N HIS A 38 2.67 2.28 -7.06
CA HIS A 38 2.04 1.01 -7.46
C HIS A 38 0.76 1.17 -8.27
N LEU A 39 0.02 2.28 -8.08
CA LEU A 39 -1.32 2.45 -8.63
C LEU A 39 -1.45 3.70 -9.51
N ASP A 40 -1.81 3.44 -10.77
CA ASP A 40 -2.23 4.47 -11.72
C ASP A 40 -3.57 5.10 -11.30
N GLN A 41 -3.78 6.35 -11.68
CA GLN A 41 -4.96 7.12 -11.26
C GLN A 41 -6.29 6.46 -11.71
N ASP A 42 -6.32 5.91 -12.93
CA ASP A 42 -7.53 5.36 -13.54
C ASP A 42 -7.96 4.01 -12.95
N THR A 43 -7.04 3.28 -12.30
CA THR A 43 -7.30 1.94 -11.76
C THR A 43 -7.21 1.91 -10.23
N ARG A 44 -6.80 3.01 -9.61
CA ARG A 44 -6.60 3.12 -8.15
C ARG A 44 -7.85 2.75 -7.36
N GLU A 45 -9.02 3.22 -7.77
CA GLU A 45 -10.27 3.00 -7.02
C GLU A 45 -10.64 1.52 -6.88
N PHE A 46 -10.19 0.68 -7.82
CA PHE A 46 -10.45 -0.77 -7.81
C PHE A 46 -9.37 -1.56 -7.06
N ASN A 47 -8.19 -0.96 -6.87
CA ASN A 47 -6.97 -1.64 -6.44
C ASN A 47 -6.38 -1.08 -5.14
N LEU A 48 -7.00 -0.06 -4.54
CA LEU A 48 -6.65 0.47 -3.23
C LEU A 48 -7.73 0.11 -2.22
N ASP A 49 -7.37 -0.76 -1.27
CA ASP A 49 -8.20 -1.10 -0.12
C ASP A 49 -7.63 -0.42 1.12
N VAL A 50 -8.44 0.39 1.82
CA VAL A 50 -8.05 1.02 3.09
C VAL A 50 -8.92 0.44 4.20
N ILE A 51 -8.29 -0.33 5.08
CA ILE A 51 -8.92 -0.95 6.25
C ILE A 51 -8.46 -0.15 7.47
N ARG A 52 -9.38 0.27 8.33
CA ARG A 52 -8.96 0.90 9.59
C ARG A 52 -8.49 -0.18 10.54
N ALA A 53 -7.42 0.08 11.29
CA ALA A 53 -6.92 -0.82 12.33
C ALA A 53 -8.00 -1.38 13.29
N SER A 54 -9.02 -0.59 13.65
CA SER A 54 -10.15 -1.03 14.49
C SER A 54 -11.06 -2.07 13.84
N ASP A 55 -11.07 -2.11 12.52
CA ASP A 55 -11.99 -2.88 11.69
C ASP A 55 -11.27 -4.08 11.04
N VAL A 56 -10.00 -4.32 11.41
CA VAL A 56 -9.19 -5.43 10.91
C VAL A 56 -9.68 -6.74 11.52
N ASP A 57 -10.08 -7.64 10.64
CA ASP A 57 -10.34 -9.03 10.93
C ASP A 57 -9.45 -9.91 10.03
N LEU A 58 -9.08 -11.10 10.53
CA LEU A 58 -8.19 -12.01 9.82
C LEU A 58 -8.81 -12.52 8.51
N GLU A 59 -10.10 -12.89 8.54
CA GLU A 59 -10.79 -13.40 7.35
C GLU A 59 -10.93 -12.29 6.30
N HIS A 60 -11.32 -11.09 6.74
CA HIS A 60 -11.42 -9.91 5.88
C HIS A 60 -10.07 -9.60 5.21
N LEU A 61 -8.99 -9.46 6.00
CA LEU A 61 -7.67 -9.14 5.46
C LEU A 61 -7.19 -10.22 4.48
N ALA A 62 -7.33 -11.50 4.84
CA ALA A 62 -6.91 -12.62 3.99
C ALA A 62 -7.64 -12.62 2.64
N ARG A 63 -8.94 -12.31 2.63
CA ARG A 63 -9.72 -12.21 1.40
C ARG A 63 -9.29 -11.01 0.56
N THR A 64 -9.08 -9.85 1.17
CA THR A 64 -8.67 -8.63 0.46
C THR A 64 -7.31 -8.81 -0.22
N ILE A 65 -6.29 -9.32 0.48
CA ILE A 65 -4.95 -9.54 -0.10
C ILE A 65 -4.93 -10.67 -1.15
N SER A 66 -5.87 -11.62 -1.08
CA SER A 66 -5.97 -12.74 -2.04
C SER A 66 -6.77 -12.36 -3.29
N THR A 67 -7.46 -11.23 -3.27
CA THR A 67 -8.23 -10.77 -4.43
C THR A 67 -7.25 -10.28 -5.50
N PRO A 68 -7.29 -10.81 -6.73
CA PRO A 68 -6.39 -10.35 -7.80
C PRO A 68 -6.64 -8.88 -8.17
N PRO A 69 -5.62 -8.13 -8.58
CA PRO A 69 -5.79 -6.76 -9.05
C PRO A 69 -6.64 -6.72 -10.32
N MET A 70 -7.35 -5.61 -10.51
CA MET A 70 -8.23 -5.37 -11.65
C MET A 70 -7.62 -4.33 -12.57
N LEU A 71 -7.33 -4.70 -13.82
CA LEU A 71 -6.76 -3.81 -14.85
C LEU A 71 -5.44 -3.13 -14.40
N SER A 72 -4.75 -3.71 -13.42
CA SER A 72 -3.49 -3.21 -12.84
C SER A 72 -2.58 -4.40 -12.55
N GLU A 73 -1.28 -4.16 -12.44
CA GLU A 73 -0.31 -5.17 -11.98
C GLU A 73 -0.37 -5.36 -10.46
N TRP A 74 -0.77 -4.32 -9.71
CA TRP A 74 -0.71 -4.28 -8.26
C TRP A 74 -2.06 -3.97 -7.62
N ARG A 75 -2.30 -4.60 -6.46
CA ARG A 75 -3.29 -4.17 -5.46
C ARG A 75 -2.52 -3.71 -4.22
N VAL A 76 -2.92 -2.58 -3.66
CA VAL A 76 -2.39 -2.04 -2.40
C VAL A 76 -3.47 -2.17 -1.33
N VAL A 77 -3.13 -2.86 -0.25
CA VAL A 77 -3.99 -2.96 0.95
C VAL A 77 -3.31 -2.20 2.07
N LEU A 78 -3.90 -1.10 2.49
CA LEU A 78 -3.46 -0.27 3.62
C LEU A 78 -4.30 -0.63 4.85
N VAL A 79 -3.63 -0.80 5.98
CA VAL A 79 -4.23 -1.15 7.28
C VAL A 79 -3.86 -0.09 8.32
#